data_AF-A0A7Z9KAC4-F1
#
_entry.id   AF-A0A7Z9KAC4-F1
#
_cell.length_a   1.000
_cell.length_b   1.000
_cell.length_c   1.000
_cell.angle_alpha   90.00
_cell.angle_beta   90.00
_cell.angle_gamma   90.00
#
_symmetry.space_group_name_H-M   'P 1'
#
loop_
_entity.id
_entity.type
_entity.pdbx_description
1 polymer ?
#
loop_
_entity_poly.entity_id
_entity_poly.type
_entity_poly.pdbx_seq_one_letter_code
_entity_poly.pdbx_strand_id
1 'polypeptide(L)'
;MSVDPITLEIVRGAVSSIILQMEGLVERTAMSPVIKEKMDYFVGIYDLKGRIVDAFLSTSGPKIVDPVIRVYPIEDMEPGDLYWYNDPHRSKGAIQHTGDMCFLSPVFHEEKPVGFAVSFGHFWDIGGSVAGSLSPKSSEIFHEGILVPPIRIMRNGELNREAYAVILNNSRFPEMLEGDTRALMAACRLAEDRLQELMDRYGQSQVLEAFDQIIERSIAEYRKFAREVIPEGEHHFFDYVDADPVDGEPRRVDVKFIHDGDRLVADLTGSGPQATGPVNFITSPGAFNLIMARHLSYMNPELPLNEGAVDFLDEVRTKPGTITYPIFPAPVGLRSHTVIRLMGCLGGIIAQSNGGRAPASSPVYVIYNLRTIGGGGKYLYFSEGIGSGQGARPHADGLNGIYFRDQRNYPVEFEEGEFPLRIERYAIRPDSAGPGYFRGGCGIIREVRIMVDCTLSTRMDNVRFPCFGIDGGMSGWPGRFTLNPGAPDEDDIPPASEGISVKSGDILRIETGGGGGWGDPFTRNPEDVQRDVLISDPFIYMI
;
A
#
# COMPACT_ATOMS: atom_id res chain seq x y z
N MET A 1 -0.43 -30.59 22.23
CA MET A 1 -0.60 -31.86 21.46
C MET A 1 -0.85 -31.40 20.04
N SER A 2 -0.07 -31.86 19.06
CA SER A 2 -0.23 -31.36 17.71
C SER A 2 -1.63 -31.68 17.17
N VAL A 3 -2.39 -30.65 16.79
CA VAL A 3 -3.61 -30.78 15.97
C VAL A 3 -3.32 -31.68 14.77
N ASP A 4 -4.27 -32.55 14.41
CA ASP A 4 -4.09 -33.43 13.27
C ASP A 4 -4.09 -32.63 11.95
N PRO A 5 -3.41 -33.12 10.89
CA PRO A 5 -3.26 -32.37 9.65
C PRO A 5 -4.58 -32.00 8.96
N ILE A 6 -5.64 -32.78 9.15
CA ILE A 6 -6.95 -32.51 8.52
C ILE A 6 -7.60 -31.32 9.22
N THR A 7 -7.66 -31.33 10.55
CA THR A 7 -8.19 -30.23 11.34
C THR A 7 -7.40 -28.93 11.11
N LEU A 8 -6.06 -29.02 11.01
CA LEU A 8 -5.20 -27.87 10.73
C LEU A 8 -5.57 -27.17 9.41
N GLU A 9 -5.72 -27.94 8.34
CA GLU A 9 -6.07 -27.43 7.00
C GLU A 9 -7.51 -26.89 6.96
N ILE A 10 -8.44 -27.52 7.68
CA ILE A 10 -9.81 -27.01 7.84
C ILE A 10 -9.82 -25.67 8.57
N VAL A 11 -9.10 -25.55 9.69
CA VAL A 11 -9.01 -24.29 10.44
C VAL A 11 -8.37 -23.20 9.58
N ARG A 12 -7.28 -23.50 8.87
CA ARG A 12 -6.65 -22.54 7.95
C ARG A 12 -7.64 -22.03 6.90
N GLY A 13 -8.30 -22.94 6.18
CA GLY A 13 -9.27 -22.57 5.16
C GLY A 13 -10.50 -21.83 5.73
N ALA A 14 -10.89 -22.16 6.97
CA ALA A 14 -11.98 -21.46 7.65
C ALA A 14 -11.59 -20.01 7.98
N VAL A 15 -10.39 -19.76 8.54
CA VAL A 15 -9.92 -18.40 8.81
C VAL A 15 -9.80 -17.59 7.53
N SER A 16 -9.26 -18.16 6.45
CA SER A 16 -9.22 -17.47 5.14
C SER A 16 -10.62 -17.16 4.61
N SER A 17 -11.61 -18.04 4.85
CA SER A 17 -13.01 -17.77 4.51
C SER A 17 -13.62 -16.66 5.37
N ILE A 18 -13.20 -16.51 6.63
CA ILE A 18 -13.62 -15.38 7.49
C ILE A 18 -13.09 -14.08 6.90
N ILE A 19 -11.83 -14.03 6.49
CA ILE A 19 -11.23 -12.88 5.81
C ILE A 19 -12.07 -12.48 4.60
N LEU A 20 -12.35 -13.40 3.67
CA LEU A 20 -13.16 -13.11 2.47
C LEU A 20 -14.58 -12.61 2.80
N GLN A 21 -15.17 -13.09 3.90
CA GLN A 21 -16.47 -12.60 4.36
C GLN A 21 -16.39 -11.17 4.92
N MET A 22 -15.33 -10.83 5.67
CA MET A 22 -15.07 -9.47 6.13
C MET A 22 -14.89 -8.53 4.94
N GLU A 23 -14.08 -8.91 3.95
CA GLU A 23 -13.86 -8.12 2.72
C GLU A 23 -15.18 -7.86 2.01
N GLY A 24 -15.94 -8.91 1.71
CA GLY A 24 -17.21 -8.76 1.02
C GLY A 24 -18.22 -7.88 1.79
N LEU A 25 -18.17 -7.84 3.12
CA LEU A 25 -18.98 -6.90 3.91
C LEU A 25 -18.51 -5.45 3.68
N VAL A 26 -17.21 -5.20 3.79
CA VAL A 26 -16.64 -3.86 3.59
C VAL A 26 -16.94 -3.35 2.18
N GLU A 27 -16.64 -4.14 1.14
CA GLU A 27 -16.88 -3.79 -0.26
C GLU A 27 -18.34 -3.37 -0.54
N ARG A 28 -19.31 -4.02 0.12
CA ARG A 28 -20.74 -3.78 -0.11
C ARG A 28 -21.33 -2.65 0.72
N THR A 29 -20.67 -2.23 1.79
CA THR A 29 -21.25 -1.32 2.79
C THR A 29 -20.47 -0.02 3.00
N ALA A 30 -19.20 0.03 2.58
CA ALA A 30 -18.44 1.27 2.57
C ALA A 30 -19.05 2.29 1.59
N MET A 31 -18.90 3.57 1.91
CA MET A 31 -19.49 4.68 1.16
C MET A 31 -18.45 5.41 0.32
N SER A 32 -17.19 5.50 0.75
CA SER A 32 -16.19 6.23 -0.02
C SER A 32 -15.74 5.50 -1.27
N PRO A 33 -15.41 6.23 -2.34
CA PRO A 33 -14.87 5.64 -3.57
C PRO A 33 -13.57 4.85 -3.33
N VAL A 34 -12.74 5.29 -2.40
CA VAL A 34 -11.44 4.66 -2.13
C VAL A 34 -11.58 3.26 -1.54
N ILE A 35 -12.52 3.07 -0.62
CA ILE A 35 -12.77 1.74 -0.07
C ILE A 35 -13.63 0.93 -1.04
N LYS A 36 -14.73 1.50 -1.53
CA LYS A 36 -15.75 0.77 -2.29
C LYS A 36 -15.31 0.41 -3.72
N GLU A 37 -14.69 1.36 -4.42
CA GLU A 37 -14.35 1.18 -5.84
C GLU A 37 -12.88 0.79 -6.02
N LYS A 38 -11.94 1.36 -5.25
CA LYS A 38 -10.51 0.99 -5.34
C LYS A 38 -10.10 -0.22 -4.49
N MET A 39 -10.85 -0.58 -3.46
CA MET A 39 -10.49 -1.61 -2.48
C MET A 39 -9.25 -1.27 -1.65
N ASP A 40 -9.11 -0.01 -1.21
CA ASP A 40 -8.04 0.40 -0.28
C ASP A 40 -8.44 0.20 1.19
N TYR A 41 -8.44 -1.06 1.60
CA TYR A 41 -8.71 -1.49 2.96
C TYR A 41 -7.85 -2.71 3.35
N PHE A 42 -7.92 -3.09 4.62
CA PHE A 42 -7.28 -4.25 5.20
C PHE A 42 -8.21 -4.90 6.20
N VAL A 43 -8.18 -6.23 6.26
CA VAL A 43 -8.84 -7.03 7.29
C VAL A 43 -7.91 -8.15 7.72
N GLY A 44 -7.92 -8.51 9.01
CA GLY A 44 -7.01 -9.52 9.54
C GLY A 44 -7.47 -10.13 10.86
N ILE A 45 -7.10 -11.39 11.06
CA ILE A 45 -7.27 -12.13 12.31
C ILE A 45 -5.91 -12.30 12.97
N TYR A 46 -5.87 -11.98 14.27
CA TYR A 46 -4.66 -12.01 15.08
C TYR A 46 -4.89 -12.88 16.31
N ASP A 47 -3.84 -13.56 16.77
CA ASP A 47 -3.88 -14.27 18.04
C ASP A 47 -3.69 -13.33 19.24
N LEU A 48 -3.76 -13.87 20.46
CA LEU A 48 -3.56 -13.09 21.70
C LEU A 48 -2.15 -12.49 21.84
N LYS A 49 -1.17 -13.01 21.11
CA LYS A 49 0.21 -12.48 21.09
C LYS A 49 0.36 -11.35 20.06
N GLY A 50 -0.72 -11.00 19.36
CA GLY A 50 -0.72 -9.99 18.29
C GLY A 50 -0.06 -10.48 17.00
N ARG A 51 0.05 -11.79 16.80
CA ARG A 51 0.60 -12.38 15.57
C ARG A 51 -0.50 -12.55 14.53
N ILE A 52 -0.18 -12.26 13.27
CA ILE A 52 -1.09 -12.42 12.14
C ILE A 52 -1.35 -13.92 11.92
N VAL A 53 -2.59 -14.37 12.12
CA VAL A 53 -3.01 -15.74 11.76
C VAL A 53 -3.28 -15.82 10.27
N ASP A 54 -4.08 -14.87 9.77
CA ASP A 54 -4.37 -14.65 8.35
C ASP A 54 -4.85 -13.20 8.16
N ALA A 55 -4.61 -12.62 6.98
CA ALA A 55 -5.05 -11.28 6.65
C ALA A 55 -5.09 -11.03 5.13
N PHE A 56 -6.01 -10.17 4.69
CA PHE A 56 -5.93 -9.58 3.36
C PHE A 56 -4.79 -8.57 3.35
N LEU A 57 -3.66 -8.93 2.74
CA LEU A 57 -2.44 -8.24 3.08
C LEU A 57 -2.31 -6.86 2.43
N SER A 58 -2.02 -5.86 3.26
CA SER A 58 -1.53 -4.51 2.91
C SER A 58 -0.01 -4.43 3.16
N THR A 59 0.62 -3.27 2.96
CA THR A 59 1.95 -2.97 3.55
C THR A 59 1.89 -2.64 5.04
N SER A 60 0.67 -2.58 5.59
CA SER A 60 0.37 -2.42 7.02
C SER A 60 -0.09 -3.76 7.60
N GLY A 61 -0.20 -3.86 8.93
CA GLY A 61 -0.62 -5.10 9.61
C GLY A 61 0.38 -5.67 10.63
N PRO A 62 1.71 -5.62 10.43
CA PRO A 62 2.65 -6.06 11.44
C PRO A 62 2.50 -5.24 12.73
N LYS A 63 2.35 -5.92 13.87
CA LYS A 63 2.21 -5.29 15.20
C LYS A 63 1.05 -4.29 15.31
N ILE A 64 -0.03 -4.48 14.54
CA ILE A 64 -1.23 -3.61 14.55
C ILE A 64 -2.01 -3.71 15.88
N VAL A 65 -1.84 -4.80 16.62
CA VAL A 65 -2.48 -5.00 17.93
C VAL A 65 -1.74 -4.21 19.03
N ASP A 66 -0.41 -4.13 18.94
CA ASP A 66 0.46 -3.58 19.98
C ASP A 66 0.08 -2.17 20.48
N PRO A 67 -0.30 -1.20 19.62
CA PRO A 67 -0.68 0.14 20.09
C PRO A 67 -1.85 0.12 21.06
N VAL A 68 -2.82 -0.77 20.84
CA VAL A 68 -4.00 -0.89 21.71
C VAL A 68 -3.63 -1.58 23.02
N ILE A 69 -2.98 -2.76 22.96
CA ILE A 69 -2.69 -3.55 24.17
C ILE A 69 -1.67 -2.87 25.12
N ARG A 70 -0.84 -1.95 24.60
CA ARG A 70 0.04 -1.10 25.44
C ARG A 70 -0.74 -0.10 26.30
N VAL A 71 -1.93 0.31 25.87
CA VAL A 71 -2.76 1.30 26.56
C VAL A 71 -3.88 0.62 27.34
N TYR A 72 -4.44 -0.45 26.79
CA TYR A 72 -5.52 -1.24 27.35
C TYR A 72 -5.05 -2.70 27.47
N PRO A 73 -4.57 -3.12 28.65
CA PRO A 73 -4.19 -4.51 28.88
C PRO A 73 -5.33 -5.48 28.51
N ILE A 74 -4.98 -6.69 28.05
CA ILE A 74 -5.95 -7.68 27.55
C ILE A 74 -6.95 -8.06 28.65
N GLU A 75 -6.49 -8.11 29.90
CA GLU A 75 -7.29 -8.37 31.10
C GLU A 75 -8.36 -7.31 31.40
N ASP A 76 -8.24 -6.10 30.84
CA ASP A 76 -9.18 -4.98 31.01
C ASP A 76 -10.17 -4.86 29.83
N MET A 77 -10.09 -5.80 28.88
CA MET A 77 -10.96 -5.87 27.71
C MET A 77 -12.19 -6.71 28.04
N GLU A 78 -13.33 -6.34 27.48
CA GLU A 78 -14.60 -7.04 27.67
C GLU A 78 -15.25 -7.35 26.30
N PRO A 79 -16.12 -8.37 26.21
CA PRO A 79 -16.90 -8.63 25.01
C PRO A 79 -17.67 -7.39 24.53
N GLY A 80 -17.54 -7.07 23.24
CA GLY A 80 -18.16 -5.88 22.62
C GLY A 80 -17.38 -4.58 22.82
N ASP A 81 -16.19 -4.61 23.43
CA ASP A 81 -15.25 -3.50 23.32
C ASP A 81 -14.72 -3.38 21.88
N LEU A 82 -14.45 -2.16 21.42
CA LEU A 82 -13.79 -1.92 20.12
C LEU A 82 -12.91 -0.68 20.22
N TYR A 83 -11.72 -0.75 19.61
CA TYR A 83 -10.70 0.27 19.68
C TYR A 83 -10.45 0.92 18.32
N TRP A 84 -10.12 2.21 18.32
CA TRP A 84 -9.83 3.01 17.12
C TRP A 84 -8.52 3.77 17.29
N TYR A 85 -7.66 3.78 16.26
CA TYR A 85 -6.49 4.66 16.15
C TYR A 85 -6.00 4.79 14.70
N ASN A 86 -5.12 5.76 14.42
CA ASN A 86 -4.45 5.91 13.11
C ASN A 86 -3.04 6.52 13.15
N ASP A 87 -2.51 6.85 14.33
CA ASP A 87 -1.24 7.57 14.44
C ASP A 87 -0.02 6.68 14.02
N PRO A 88 0.67 7.00 12.91
CA PRO A 88 1.82 6.22 12.43
C PRO A 88 3.02 6.24 13.38
N HIS A 89 3.29 7.38 14.04
CA HIS A 89 4.42 7.53 14.95
C HIS A 89 4.16 6.79 16.26
N ARG A 90 2.97 6.96 16.86
CA ARG A 90 2.60 6.23 18.09
C ARG A 90 2.46 4.73 17.87
N SER A 91 2.00 4.33 16.69
CA SER A 91 1.91 2.92 16.32
C SER A 91 3.28 2.33 15.93
N LYS A 92 4.32 3.15 15.80
CA LYS A 92 5.67 2.77 15.36
C LYS A 92 5.66 2.11 13.97
N GLY A 93 4.85 2.64 13.06
CA GLY A 93 4.74 2.15 11.69
C GLY A 93 3.88 0.89 11.55
N ALA A 94 3.04 0.54 12.53
CA ALA A 94 2.01 -0.48 12.30
C ALA A 94 0.91 0.05 11.36
N ILE A 95 0.60 1.34 11.49
CA ILE A 95 -0.14 2.15 10.53
C ILE A 95 0.87 3.02 9.76
N GLN A 96 0.74 3.07 8.44
CA GLN A 96 1.79 3.64 7.58
C GLN A 96 1.59 5.13 7.26
N HIS A 97 0.36 5.62 7.29
CA HIS A 97 0.04 7.04 7.21
C HIS A 97 -1.35 7.31 7.81
N THR A 98 -1.68 8.59 8.03
CA THR A 98 -2.86 9.01 8.80
C THR A 98 -4.21 8.61 8.20
N GLY A 99 -4.31 8.49 6.87
CA GLY A 99 -5.54 8.10 6.18
C GLY A 99 -6.02 6.68 6.52
N ASP A 100 -5.11 5.81 6.93
CA ASP A 100 -5.40 4.42 7.31
C ASP A 100 -5.98 4.38 8.74
N MET A 101 -7.31 4.31 8.84
CA MET A 101 -8.04 4.37 10.11
C MET A 101 -8.38 2.98 10.65
N CYS A 102 -7.74 2.58 11.75
CA CYS A 102 -7.73 1.20 12.25
C CYS A 102 -8.73 0.95 13.36
N PHE A 103 -9.49 -0.14 13.21
CA PHE A 103 -10.45 -0.68 14.16
C PHE A 103 -9.98 -2.06 14.61
N LEU A 104 -9.98 -2.28 15.92
CA LEU A 104 -9.56 -3.53 16.53
C LEU A 104 -10.59 -3.96 17.55
N SER A 105 -11.06 -5.20 17.42
CA SER A 105 -11.97 -5.83 18.37
C SER A 105 -11.33 -7.06 19.02
N PRO A 106 -11.31 -7.18 20.36
CA PRO A 106 -10.94 -8.40 21.04
C PRO A 106 -12.03 -9.47 20.83
N VAL A 107 -11.61 -10.66 20.47
CA VAL A 107 -12.50 -11.80 20.26
C VAL A 107 -12.54 -12.63 21.55
N PHE A 108 -13.74 -12.97 22.00
CA PHE A 108 -13.97 -13.81 23.18
C PHE A 108 -14.67 -15.12 22.81
N HIS A 109 -14.33 -16.19 23.52
CA HIS A 109 -15.04 -17.46 23.52
C HIS A 109 -15.13 -17.98 24.96
N GLU A 110 -16.33 -18.36 25.43
CA GLU A 110 -16.59 -18.72 26.83
C GLU A 110 -16.03 -17.69 27.85
N GLU A 111 -16.28 -16.40 27.61
CA GLU A 111 -15.81 -15.27 28.44
C GLU A 111 -14.27 -15.13 28.56
N LYS A 112 -13.51 -15.83 27.72
CA LYS A 112 -12.05 -15.71 27.66
C LYS A 112 -11.62 -15.05 26.37
N PRO A 113 -10.67 -14.11 26.40
CA PRO A 113 -10.12 -13.55 25.17
C PRO A 113 -9.35 -14.65 24.43
N VAL A 114 -9.48 -14.69 23.10
CA VAL A 114 -8.88 -15.72 22.24
C VAL A 114 -8.09 -15.15 21.06
N GLY A 115 -8.23 -13.86 20.78
CA GLY A 115 -7.51 -13.18 19.70
C GLY A 115 -8.10 -11.81 19.41
N PHE A 116 -7.81 -11.28 18.23
CA PHE A 116 -8.31 -9.99 17.77
C PHE A 116 -8.77 -10.06 16.32
N ALA A 117 -9.84 -9.33 16.02
CA ALA A 117 -10.28 -9.04 14.67
C ALA A 117 -9.94 -7.58 14.34
N VAL A 118 -9.26 -7.36 13.22
CA VAL A 118 -8.79 -6.04 12.81
C VAL A 118 -9.35 -5.70 11.45
N SER A 119 -9.76 -4.45 11.29
CA SER A 119 -10.05 -3.85 9.99
C SER A 119 -9.52 -2.43 9.96
N PHE A 120 -9.06 -1.97 8.80
CA PHE A 120 -8.81 -0.55 8.59
C PHE A 120 -9.08 -0.19 7.12
N GLY A 121 -9.35 1.08 6.86
CA GLY A 121 -9.55 1.58 5.51
C GLY A 121 -8.90 2.94 5.31
N HIS A 122 -8.51 3.23 4.07
CA HIS A 122 -8.03 4.55 3.69
C HIS A 122 -9.22 5.50 3.54
N PHE A 123 -9.35 6.45 4.46
CA PHE A 123 -10.49 7.35 4.47
C PHE A 123 -10.32 8.51 3.49
N TRP A 124 -11.43 8.89 2.85
CA TRP A 124 -11.44 9.92 1.82
C TRP A 124 -10.99 11.29 2.32
N ASP A 125 -11.38 11.68 3.54
CA ASP A 125 -10.95 12.91 4.18
C ASP A 125 -11.09 12.78 5.69
N ILE A 126 -10.02 13.14 6.40
CA ILE A 126 -9.95 13.18 7.86
C ILE A 126 -9.44 14.54 8.36
N GLY A 127 -9.67 15.59 7.57
CA GLY A 127 -9.21 16.95 7.86
C GLY A 127 -7.82 17.24 7.27
N GLY A 128 -6.99 17.96 8.01
CA GLY A 128 -5.65 18.35 7.57
C GLY A 128 -5.63 19.62 6.72
N SER A 129 -4.51 19.91 6.07
CA SER A 129 -4.28 21.18 5.36
C SER A 129 -5.09 21.35 4.07
N VAL A 130 -5.52 20.26 3.45
CA VAL A 130 -6.27 20.23 2.19
C VAL A 130 -7.35 19.15 2.22
N ALA A 131 -8.37 19.26 1.36
CA ALA A 131 -9.33 18.18 1.16
C ALA A 131 -8.61 16.91 0.65
N GLY A 132 -8.96 15.74 1.20
CA GLY A 132 -8.23 14.50 0.95
C GLY A 132 -7.09 14.22 1.93
N SER A 133 -6.82 15.14 2.86
CA SER A 133 -5.83 15.05 3.95
C SER A 133 -4.37 14.90 3.54
N LEU A 134 -4.08 14.48 2.32
CA LEU A 134 -2.73 14.26 1.83
C LEU A 134 -2.31 15.41 0.90
N SER A 135 -1.12 15.96 1.13
CA SER A 135 -0.55 17.03 0.30
C SER A 135 0.96 16.84 0.15
N PRO A 136 1.53 16.99 -1.06
CA PRO A 136 2.98 17.08 -1.24
C PRO A 136 3.65 18.18 -0.40
N LYS A 137 2.91 19.23 0.00
CA LYS A 137 3.43 20.34 0.81
C LYS A 137 3.33 20.13 2.32
N SER A 138 2.90 18.97 2.80
CA SER A 138 2.90 18.67 4.23
C SER A 138 4.32 18.67 4.77
N SER A 139 4.61 19.47 5.80
CA SER A 139 5.92 19.55 6.48
C SER A 139 5.90 18.98 7.90
N GLU A 140 4.71 18.67 8.41
CA GLU A 140 4.49 17.99 9.68
C GLU A 140 3.24 17.12 9.59
N ILE A 141 3.18 16.06 10.39
CA ILE A 141 2.09 15.08 10.34
C ILE A 141 0.72 15.68 10.67
N PHE A 142 0.67 16.80 11.38
CA PHE A 142 -0.58 17.51 11.68
C PHE A 142 -1.24 18.12 10.43
N HIS A 143 -0.47 18.36 9.37
CA HIS A 143 -1.02 18.75 8.06
C HIS A 143 -1.78 17.60 7.39
N GLU A 144 -1.61 16.36 7.87
CA GLU A 144 -2.11 15.13 7.26
C GLU A 144 -3.44 14.64 7.86
N GLY A 145 -4.10 15.45 8.69
CA GLY A 145 -5.39 15.12 9.28
C GLY A 145 -5.34 14.81 10.77
N ILE A 146 -6.50 14.41 11.30
CA ILE A 146 -6.63 14.08 12.72
C ILE A 146 -5.76 12.87 13.10
N LEU A 147 -5.08 12.99 14.24
CA LEU A 147 -4.36 11.89 14.87
C LEU A 147 -5.18 11.35 16.04
N VAL A 148 -5.72 10.16 15.86
CA VAL A 148 -6.49 9.40 16.85
C VAL A 148 -5.51 8.50 17.61
N PRO A 149 -5.29 8.73 18.92
CA PRO A 149 -4.63 7.76 19.80
C PRO A 149 -5.38 6.43 19.82
N PRO A 150 -4.80 5.34 20.34
CA PRO A 150 -5.60 4.22 20.83
C PRO A 150 -6.68 4.71 21.79
N ILE A 151 -7.93 4.67 21.35
CA ILE A 151 -9.12 4.95 22.15
C ILE A 151 -10.07 3.76 22.09
N ARG A 152 -10.80 3.53 23.18
CA ARG A 152 -11.95 2.61 23.20
C ARG A 152 -13.17 3.34 22.63
N ILE A 153 -13.51 3.09 21.36
CA ILE A 153 -14.63 3.75 20.67
C ILE A 153 -15.97 3.07 20.98
N MET A 154 -15.96 1.77 21.30
CA MET A 154 -17.14 1.04 21.77
C MET A 154 -16.81 0.36 23.11
N ARG A 155 -17.71 0.45 24.08
CA ARG A 155 -17.59 -0.26 25.37
C ARG A 155 -18.83 -1.14 25.57
N ASN A 156 -18.64 -2.44 25.77
CA ASN A 156 -19.76 -3.39 25.93
C ASN A 156 -20.84 -3.27 24.83
N GLY A 157 -20.44 -3.03 23.58
CA GLY A 157 -21.34 -2.84 22.44
C GLY A 157 -21.97 -1.43 22.34
N GLU A 158 -21.67 -0.51 23.26
CA GLU A 158 -22.15 0.87 23.23
C GLU A 158 -21.11 1.84 22.66
N LEU A 159 -21.49 2.54 21.58
CA LEU A 159 -20.63 3.53 20.91
C LEU A 159 -20.43 4.78 21.77
N ASN A 160 -19.17 5.20 21.94
CA ASN A 160 -18.82 6.50 22.50
C ASN A 160 -19.14 7.62 21.50
N ARG A 161 -20.38 8.13 21.58
CA ARG A 161 -20.90 9.16 20.68
C ARG A 161 -20.11 10.47 20.71
N GLU A 162 -19.53 10.84 21.85
CA GLU A 162 -18.80 12.10 21.99
C GLU A 162 -17.47 12.04 21.24
N ALA A 163 -16.68 10.97 21.45
CA ALA A 163 -15.43 10.77 20.73
C ALA A 163 -15.68 10.61 19.22
N TYR A 164 -16.73 9.85 18.86
CA TYR A 164 -17.14 9.67 17.47
C TYR A 164 -17.49 11.00 16.79
N ALA A 165 -18.32 11.83 17.44
CA ALA A 165 -18.72 13.13 16.91
C ALA A 165 -17.53 14.09 16.73
N VAL A 166 -16.55 14.09 17.65
CA VAL A 166 -15.33 14.89 17.51
C VAL A 166 -14.54 14.48 16.27
N ILE A 167 -14.39 13.18 16.03
CA ILE A 167 -13.63 12.70 14.87
C ILE A 167 -14.38 12.98 13.57
N LEU A 168 -15.69 12.73 13.52
CA LEU A 168 -16.52 13.04 12.35
C LEU A 168 -16.45 14.52 11.96
N ASN A 169 -16.49 15.42 12.95
CA ASN A 169 -16.45 16.87 12.73
C ASN A 169 -15.12 17.38 12.14
N ASN A 170 -14.05 16.57 12.17
CA ASN A 170 -12.77 16.94 11.57
C ASN A 170 -12.69 16.59 10.07
N SER A 171 -13.73 16.00 9.48
CA SER A 171 -13.78 15.72 8.05
C SER A 171 -14.65 16.73 7.30
N ARG A 172 -14.27 17.00 6.05
CA ARG A 172 -15.08 17.73 5.07
C ARG A 172 -16.24 16.89 4.52
N PHE A 173 -16.20 15.57 4.73
CA PHE A 173 -17.18 14.59 4.26
C PHE A 173 -17.66 13.68 5.42
N PRO A 174 -18.28 14.24 6.47
CA PRO A 174 -18.59 13.51 7.70
C PRO A 174 -19.56 12.33 7.50
N GLU A 175 -20.52 12.44 6.58
CA GLU A 175 -21.48 11.35 6.29
C GLU A 175 -20.79 10.13 5.65
N MET A 176 -19.84 10.38 4.74
CA MET A 176 -19.04 9.33 4.10
C MET A 176 -18.11 8.67 5.12
N LEU A 177 -17.45 9.49 5.96
CA LEU A 177 -16.64 9.03 7.07
C LEU A 177 -17.44 8.15 8.05
N GLU A 178 -18.66 8.57 8.42
CA GLU A 178 -19.55 7.78 9.27
C GLU A 178 -19.95 6.44 8.60
N GLY A 179 -20.19 6.44 7.29
CA GLY A 179 -20.48 5.22 6.53
C GLY A 179 -19.32 4.22 6.58
N ASP A 180 -18.12 4.67 6.26
CA ASP A 180 -16.92 3.81 6.19
C ASP A 180 -16.53 3.25 7.55
N THR A 181 -16.56 4.07 8.60
CA THR A 181 -16.30 3.62 9.98
C THR A 181 -17.31 2.56 10.42
N ARG A 182 -18.60 2.70 10.09
CA ARG A 182 -19.62 1.68 10.38
C ARG A 182 -19.36 0.37 9.63
N ALA A 183 -18.93 0.44 8.36
CA ALA A 183 -18.58 -0.73 7.57
C ALA A 183 -17.41 -1.51 8.21
N LEU A 184 -16.34 -0.82 8.60
CA LEU A 184 -15.16 -1.43 9.22
C LEU A 184 -15.46 -2.01 10.61
N MET A 185 -16.18 -1.28 11.47
CA MET A 185 -16.63 -1.82 12.77
C MET A 185 -17.50 -3.07 12.62
N ALA A 186 -18.38 -3.11 11.60
CA ALA A 186 -19.20 -4.28 11.31
C ALA A 186 -18.37 -5.47 10.80
N ALA A 187 -17.28 -5.23 10.05
CA ALA A 187 -16.36 -6.28 9.62
C ALA A 187 -15.65 -6.94 10.82
N CYS A 188 -15.18 -6.16 11.80
CA CYS A 188 -14.63 -6.70 13.05
C CYS A 188 -15.63 -7.60 13.77
N ARG A 189 -16.89 -7.14 13.91
CA ARG A 189 -17.94 -7.92 14.57
C ARG A 189 -18.26 -9.23 13.84
N LEU A 190 -18.29 -9.21 12.49
CA LEU A 190 -18.50 -10.41 11.70
C LEU A 190 -17.40 -11.45 11.95
N ALA A 191 -16.16 -11.01 12.10
CA ALA A 191 -15.05 -11.90 12.44
C ALA A 191 -15.16 -12.49 13.85
N GLU A 192 -15.61 -11.71 14.83
CA GLU A 192 -15.90 -12.23 16.18
C GLU A 192 -16.91 -13.39 16.12
N ASP A 193 -18.05 -13.16 15.47
CA ASP A 193 -19.13 -14.16 15.35
C ASP A 193 -18.60 -15.44 14.67
N ARG A 194 -17.84 -15.30 13.57
CA ARG A 194 -17.32 -16.45 12.82
C ARG A 194 -16.23 -17.21 13.55
N LEU A 195 -15.38 -16.52 14.31
CA LEU A 195 -14.37 -17.17 15.14
C LEU A 195 -15.00 -17.93 16.30
N GLN A 196 -16.06 -17.39 16.91
CA GLN A 196 -16.84 -18.09 17.92
C GLN A 196 -17.46 -19.37 17.34
N GLU A 197 -18.13 -19.29 16.18
CA GLU A 197 -18.70 -20.46 15.49
C GLU A 197 -17.64 -21.52 15.14
N LEU A 198 -16.43 -21.08 14.77
CA LEU A 198 -15.31 -21.99 14.49
C LEU A 198 -14.86 -22.72 15.75
N MET A 199 -14.76 -22.01 16.88
CA MET A 199 -14.37 -22.57 18.17
C MET A 199 -15.45 -23.46 18.78
N ASP A 200 -16.73 -23.13 18.62
CA ASP A 200 -17.85 -23.99 19.02
C ASP A 200 -17.80 -25.34 18.29
N ARG A 201 -17.41 -25.33 17.01
CA ARG A 201 -17.44 -26.52 16.16
C ARG A 201 -16.22 -27.43 16.33
N TYR A 202 -15.02 -26.86 16.42
CA TYR A 202 -13.76 -27.63 16.48
C TYR A 202 -13.09 -27.59 17.85
N GLY A 203 -13.64 -26.82 18.80
CA GLY A 203 -13.07 -26.64 20.12
C GLY A 203 -11.99 -25.56 20.14
N GLN A 204 -12.12 -24.62 21.07
CA GLN A 204 -11.19 -23.50 21.27
C GLN A 204 -9.72 -23.95 21.33
N SER A 205 -9.40 -25.02 22.08
CA SER A 205 -8.02 -25.47 22.23
C SER A 205 -7.40 -25.98 20.93
N GLN A 206 -8.19 -26.65 20.07
CA GLN A 206 -7.71 -27.11 18.77
C GLN A 206 -7.50 -25.95 17.80
N VAL A 207 -8.41 -24.96 17.80
CA VAL A 207 -8.28 -23.78 16.94
C VAL A 207 -7.05 -22.96 17.31
N LEU A 208 -6.83 -22.70 18.61
CA LEU A 208 -5.67 -21.93 19.07
C LEU A 208 -4.34 -22.65 18.79
N GLU A 209 -4.27 -23.96 19.02
CA GLU A 209 -3.09 -24.77 18.67
C GLU A 209 -2.86 -24.82 17.15
N ALA A 210 -3.92 -24.80 16.34
CA ALA A 210 -3.80 -24.70 14.89
C ALA A 210 -3.24 -23.34 14.46
N PHE A 211 -3.61 -22.24 15.12
CA PHE A 211 -3.01 -20.92 14.86
C PHE A 211 -1.51 -20.92 15.12
N ASP A 212 -1.09 -21.47 16.26
CA ASP A 212 0.34 -21.63 16.61
C ASP A 212 1.08 -22.41 15.50
N GLN A 213 0.55 -23.57 15.08
CA GLN A 213 1.19 -24.40 14.06
C GLN A 213 1.22 -23.77 12.67
N ILE A 214 0.14 -23.08 12.26
CA ILE A 214 0.09 -22.35 10.98
C ILE A 214 1.20 -21.31 10.95
N ILE A 215 1.36 -20.53 12.02
CA ILE A 215 2.38 -19.48 12.11
C ILE A 215 3.79 -20.08 12.14
N GLU A 216 4.04 -21.07 12.99
CA GLU A 216 5.37 -21.69 13.12
C GLU A 216 5.84 -22.33 11.82
N ARG A 217 4.93 -23.00 11.11
CA ARG A 217 5.21 -23.57 9.79
C ARG A 217 5.58 -22.49 8.79
N SER A 218 4.80 -21.41 8.72
CA SER A 218 5.10 -20.29 7.82
C SER A 218 6.46 -19.66 8.12
N ILE A 219 6.81 -19.43 9.39
CA ILE A 219 8.12 -18.89 9.78
C ILE A 219 9.24 -19.79 9.26
N ALA A 220 9.13 -21.10 9.44
CA ALA A 220 10.14 -22.05 8.97
C ALA A 220 10.26 -22.05 7.43
N GLU A 221 9.13 -21.99 6.72
CA GLU A 221 9.09 -21.94 5.25
C GLU A 221 9.71 -20.64 4.70
N TYR A 222 9.36 -19.48 5.28
CA TYR A 222 9.97 -18.20 4.88
C TYR A 222 11.46 -18.14 5.18
N ARG A 223 11.91 -18.58 6.37
CA ARG A 223 13.34 -18.58 6.72
C ARG A 223 14.14 -19.44 5.76
N LYS A 224 13.65 -20.66 5.48
CA LYS A 224 14.29 -21.56 4.53
C LYS A 224 14.38 -20.91 3.15
N PHE A 225 13.26 -20.41 2.63
CA PHE A 225 13.21 -19.85 1.28
C PHE A 225 14.01 -18.55 1.14
N ALA A 226 13.99 -17.68 2.16
CA ALA A 226 14.79 -16.45 2.17
C ALA A 226 16.29 -16.75 2.10
N ARG A 227 16.78 -17.78 2.81
CA ARG A 227 18.18 -18.22 2.76
C ARG A 227 18.56 -18.86 1.42
N GLU A 228 17.61 -19.51 0.74
CA GLU A 228 17.83 -20.05 -0.62
C GLU A 228 17.93 -18.94 -1.66
N VAL A 229 17.14 -17.88 -1.51
CA VAL A 229 17.08 -16.74 -2.44
C VAL A 229 18.23 -15.76 -2.25
N ILE A 230 18.60 -15.46 -0.99
CA ILE A 230 19.67 -14.53 -0.63
C ILE A 230 20.94 -15.36 -0.37
N PRO A 231 21.97 -15.32 -1.23
CA PRO A 231 23.22 -16.04 -1.00
C PRO A 231 23.98 -15.54 0.23
N GLU A 232 24.81 -16.39 0.81
CA GLU A 232 25.73 -16.02 1.89
C GLU A 232 26.63 -14.83 1.50
N GLY A 233 27.00 -14.03 2.50
CA GLY A 233 27.84 -12.85 2.34
C GLY A 233 27.06 -11.53 2.48
N GLU A 234 27.66 -10.47 1.95
CA GLU A 234 27.11 -9.12 2.01
C GLU A 234 26.71 -8.63 0.62
N HIS A 235 25.47 -8.18 0.48
CA HIS A 235 24.93 -7.67 -0.78
C HIS A 235 24.33 -6.28 -0.56
N HIS A 236 24.55 -5.35 -1.48
CA HIS A 236 24.23 -3.94 -1.27
C HIS A 236 23.62 -3.32 -2.52
N PHE A 237 22.52 -2.59 -2.35
CA PHE A 237 21.90 -1.81 -3.42
C PHE A 237 21.28 -0.52 -2.87
N PHE A 238 21.13 0.47 -3.73
CA PHE A 238 20.46 1.72 -3.39
C PHE A 238 19.72 2.29 -4.60
N ASP A 239 18.72 3.10 -4.30
CA ASP A 239 17.97 3.90 -5.28
C ASP A 239 17.61 5.27 -4.65
N TYR A 240 16.98 6.15 -5.41
CA TYR A 240 16.58 7.49 -4.96
C TYR A 240 15.10 7.74 -5.16
N VAL A 241 14.44 8.26 -4.13
CA VAL A 241 13.23 9.05 -4.28
C VAL A 241 13.62 10.33 -5.02
N ASP A 242 12.89 10.67 -6.08
CA ASP A 242 13.26 11.73 -7.04
C ASP A 242 13.57 13.08 -6.39
N ALA A 243 12.70 13.47 -5.47
CA ALA A 243 12.79 14.72 -4.72
C ALA A 243 11.89 14.65 -3.47
N ASP A 244 12.32 15.30 -2.40
CA ASP A 244 11.41 15.79 -1.37
C ASP A 244 10.60 16.97 -1.96
N PRO A 245 9.26 16.91 -2.00
CA PRO A 245 8.45 17.95 -2.64
C PRO A 245 8.55 19.35 -1.99
N VAL A 246 9.17 19.46 -0.80
CA VAL A 246 9.34 20.74 -0.09
C VAL A 246 10.67 21.42 -0.45
N ASP A 247 11.78 20.67 -0.51
CA ASP A 247 13.12 21.23 -0.79
C ASP A 247 13.72 20.86 -2.15
N GLY A 248 13.11 19.93 -2.88
CA GLY A 248 13.51 19.51 -4.23
C GLY A 248 14.68 18.51 -4.26
N GLU A 249 15.27 18.16 -3.12
CA GLU A 249 16.46 17.31 -3.07
C GLU A 249 16.10 15.81 -3.06
N PRO A 250 16.84 14.95 -3.79
CA PRO A 250 16.56 13.53 -3.82
C PRO A 250 16.89 12.87 -2.48
N ARG A 251 16.23 11.75 -2.17
CA ARG A 251 16.46 11.00 -0.93
C ARG A 251 16.87 9.57 -1.23
N ARG A 252 18.07 9.19 -0.78
CA ARG A 252 18.63 7.85 -0.97
C ARG A 252 17.90 6.83 -0.09
N VAL A 253 17.46 5.74 -0.69
CA VAL A 253 17.03 4.52 0.00
C VAL A 253 18.12 3.47 -0.19
N ASP A 254 18.75 3.06 0.91
CA ASP A 254 19.92 2.20 0.91
C ASP A 254 19.62 0.93 1.70
N VAL A 255 19.92 -0.23 1.10
CA VAL A 255 19.69 -1.53 1.73
C VAL A 255 20.92 -2.41 1.57
N LYS A 256 21.39 -2.97 2.68
CA LYS A 256 22.41 -4.01 2.72
C LYS A 256 21.83 -5.27 3.36
N PHE A 257 21.97 -6.42 2.70
CA PHE A 257 21.72 -7.72 3.30
C PHE A 257 23.03 -8.36 3.76
N ILE A 258 23.00 -8.95 4.95
CA ILE A 258 24.11 -9.72 5.53
C ILE A 258 23.57 -11.10 5.86
N HIS A 259 24.11 -12.12 5.19
CA HIS A 259 23.78 -13.52 5.39
C HIS A 259 25.00 -14.28 5.89
N ASP A 260 24.94 -14.76 7.14
CA ASP A 260 26.01 -15.47 7.84
C ASP A 260 25.47 -16.76 8.46
N GLY A 261 25.66 -17.89 7.76
CA GLY A 261 25.09 -19.18 8.12
C GLY A 261 23.56 -19.13 8.22
N ASP A 262 23.01 -19.31 9.42
CA ASP A 262 21.57 -19.25 9.63
C ASP A 262 21.03 -17.82 9.86
N ARG A 263 21.92 -16.81 9.95
CA ARG A 263 21.54 -15.45 10.32
C ARG A 263 21.33 -14.58 9.08
N LEU A 264 20.15 -13.96 8.97
CA LEU A 264 19.78 -12.99 7.95
C LEU A 264 19.49 -11.62 8.57
N VAL A 265 20.26 -10.60 8.17
CA VAL A 265 20.12 -9.22 8.62
C VAL A 265 19.90 -8.29 7.44
N ALA A 266 18.95 -7.38 7.58
CA ALA A 266 18.81 -6.21 6.70
C ALA A 266 19.29 -4.94 7.42
N ASP A 267 20.08 -4.12 6.74
CA ASP A 267 20.61 -2.87 7.26
C ASP A 267 20.26 -1.71 6.32
N LEU A 268 19.46 -0.78 6.83
CA LEU A 268 19.01 0.44 6.14
C LEU A 268 19.66 1.70 6.74
N THR A 269 20.64 1.56 7.64
CA THR A 269 21.25 2.70 8.35
C THR A 269 22.03 3.63 7.42
N GLY A 270 22.35 3.18 6.19
CA GLY A 270 22.93 3.97 5.10
C GLY A 270 21.94 4.84 4.33
N SER A 271 20.64 4.77 4.64
CA SER A 271 19.61 5.58 3.98
C SER A 271 19.81 7.07 4.26
N GLY A 272 19.38 7.91 3.30
CA GLY A 272 19.54 9.36 3.37
C GLY A 272 18.76 10.01 4.53
N PRO A 273 19.01 11.31 4.81
CA PRO A 273 18.30 12.03 5.86
C PRO A 273 16.80 12.00 5.64
N GLN A 274 16.01 12.10 6.72
CA GLN A 274 14.58 12.29 6.62
C GLN A 274 14.24 13.49 5.74
N ALA A 275 13.15 13.38 4.99
CA ALA A 275 12.57 14.48 4.24
C ALA A 275 11.88 15.49 5.17
N THR A 276 11.89 16.75 4.77
CA THR A 276 10.99 17.78 5.30
C THR A 276 9.56 17.48 4.88
N GLY A 277 9.37 17.11 3.61
CA GLY A 277 8.09 16.72 3.04
C GLY A 277 7.64 15.29 3.37
N PRO A 278 6.47 14.89 2.86
CA PRO A 278 5.71 13.71 3.31
C PRO A 278 6.18 12.37 2.73
N VAL A 279 7.34 12.33 2.06
CA VAL A 279 7.86 11.09 1.42
C VAL A 279 8.50 10.14 2.42
N ASN A 280 8.58 10.49 3.70
CA ASN A 280 9.16 9.63 4.74
C ASN A 280 8.37 8.33 4.94
N PHE A 281 9.04 7.28 5.39
CA PHE A 281 8.45 5.99 5.70
C PHE A 281 8.99 5.46 7.04
N ILE A 282 8.10 5.04 7.95
CA ILE A 282 8.50 4.44 9.23
C ILE A 282 8.72 2.95 9.02
N THR A 283 9.95 2.56 8.67
CA THR A 283 10.29 1.16 8.41
C THR A 283 10.44 0.40 9.72
N SER A 284 9.34 -0.15 10.24
CA SER A 284 9.39 -1.14 11.32
C SER A 284 9.98 -2.47 10.81
N PRO A 285 10.57 -3.31 11.67
CA PRO A 285 11.10 -4.61 11.25
C PRO A 285 10.05 -5.48 10.55
N GLY A 286 8.82 -5.51 11.08
CA GLY A 286 7.70 -6.23 10.48
C GLY A 286 7.29 -5.66 9.13
N ALA A 287 7.26 -4.33 8.97
CA ALA A 287 6.93 -3.70 7.69
C ALA A 287 8.00 -4.00 6.62
N PHE A 288 9.29 -3.98 6.99
CA PHE A 288 10.38 -4.37 6.09
C PHE A 288 10.27 -5.83 5.67
N ASN A 289 10.10 -6.74 6.64
CA ASN A 289 9.95 -8.17 6.38
C ASN A 289 8.78 -8.42 5.44
N LEU A 290 7.66 -7.72 5.63
CA LEU A 290 6.50 -7.87 4.78
C LEU A 290 6.73 -7.44 3.33
N ILE A 291 7.46 -6.34 3.14
CA ILE A 291 7.86 -5.88 1.81
C ILE A 291 8.77 -6.94 1.15
N MET A 292 9.72 -7.51 1.90
CA MET A 292 10.58 -8.58 1.41
C MET A 292 9.83 -9.88 1.13
N ALA A 293 8.91 -10.29 1.99
CA ALA A 293 8.06 -11.47 1.82
C ALA A 293 7.25 -11.41 0.53
N ARG A 294 6.87 -10.21 0.08
CA ARG A 294 6.20 -10.02 -1.22
C ARG A 294 7.11 -10.33 -2.42
N HIS A 295 8.39 -9.99 -2.34
CA HIS A 295 9.35 -10.41 -3.36
C HIS A 295 9.51 -11.93 -3.36
N LEU A 296 9.58 -12.53 -2.16
CA LEU A 296 9.63 -13.98 -2.01
C LEU A 296 8.38 -14.66 -2.57
N SER A 297 7.18 -14.12 -2.33
CA SER A 297 5.93 -14.71 -2.85
C SER A 297 5.82 -14.64 -4.38
N TYR A 298 6.48 -13.69 -5.05
CA TYR A 298 6.56 -13.70 -6.52
C TYR A 298 7.39 -14.86 -7.07
N MET A 299 8.34 -15.36 -6.27
CA MET A 299 9.17 -16.50 -6.63
C MET A 299 8.57 -17.82 -6.15
N ASN A 300 7.80 -17.79 -5.06
CA ASN A 300 7.05 -18.92 -4.55
C ASN A 300 5.64 -18.49 -4.08
N PRO A 301 4.62 -18.59 -4.96
CA PRO A 301 3.24 -18.18 -4.66
C PRO A 301 2.56 -18.99 -3.54
N GLU A 302 3.12 -20.13 -3.14
CA GLU A 302 2.57 -20.98 -2.08
C GLU A 302 2.90 -20.45 -0.67
N LEU A 303 3.78 -19.45 -0.54
CA LEU A 303 4.13 -18.88 0.76
C LEU A 303 2.94 -18.09 1.35
N PRO A 304 2.45 -18.47 2.54
CA PRO A 304 1.29 -17.84 3.15
C PRO A 304 1.62 -16.46 3.71
N LEU A 305 0.79 -15.47 3.42
CA LEU A 305 0.98 -14.12 3.93
C LEU A 305 0.39 -13.99 5.36
N ASN A 306 1.08 -14.54 6.36
CA ASN A 306 0.73 -14.43 7.79
C ASN A 306 1.93 -13.96 8.64
N GLU A 307 1.98 -14.23 9.95
CA GLU A 307 3.10 -13.79 10.80
C GLU A 307 4.47 -14.32 10.30
N GLY A 308 4.50 -15.46 9.60
CA GLY A 308 5.72 -15.95 8.97
C GLY A 308 6.33 -14.98 7.95
N ALA A 309 5.48 -14.20 7.27
CA ALA A 309 5.90 -13.16 6.33
C ALA A 309 6.49 -11.90 7.03
N VAL A 310 6.37 -11.80 8.36
CA VAL A 310 6.87 -10.65 9.14
C VAL A 310 7.95 -11.01 10.16
N ASP A 311 8.21 -12.31 10.40
CA ASP A 311 9.13 -12.80 11.45
C ASP A 311 10.18 -13.82 10.94
N PHE A 312 10.76 -13.56 9.75
CA PHE A 312 11.77 -14.45 9.16
C PHE A 312 13.20 -13.87 9.08
N LEU A 313 13.38 -12.54 9.10
CA LEU A 313 14.72 -11.95 9.28
C LEU A 313 15.06 -11.86 10.76
N ASP A 314 16.30 -12.15 11.12
CA ASP A 314 16.77 -12.08 12.51
C ASP A 314 16.90 -10.65 13.00
N GLU A 315 17.19 -9.70 12.10
CA GLU A 315 17.40 -8.30 12.45
C GLU A 315 17.11 -7.37 11.26
N VAL A 316 16.43 -6.26 11.53
CA VAL A 316 16.26 -5.14 10.59
C VAL A 316 16.79 -3.88 11.28
N ARG A 317 17.88 -3.32 10.76
CA ARG A 317 18.54 -2.13 11.32
C ARG A 317 18.08 -0.88 10.59
N THR A 318 17.64 0.10 11.36
CA THR A 318 17.30 1.44 10.88
C THR A 318 17.96 2.48 11.78
N LYS A 319 18.11 3.71 11.29
CA LYS A 319 18.74 4.81 12.03
C LYS A 319 17.76 5.97 12.16
N PRO A 320 17.39 6.42 13.38
CA PRO A 320 16.53 7.59 13.55
C PRO A 320 17.05 8.83 12.79
N GLY A 321 16.14 9.57 12.17
CA GLY A 321 16.45 10.76 11.38
C GLY A 321 16.80 10.48 9.92
N THR A 322 16.64 9.24 9.45
CA THR A 322 16.71 8.89 8.02
C THR A 322 15.31 8.84 7.39
N ILE A 323 15.23 8.82 6.05
CA ILE A 323 13.95 8.71 5.33
C ILE A 323 13.16 7.43 5.66
N THR A 324 13.85 6.39 6.14
CA THR A 324 13.27 5.10 6.56
C THR A 324 13.02 5.01 8.07
N TYR A 325 13.37 6.05 8.84
CA TYR A 325 13.03 6.19 10.25
C TYR A 325 12.92 7.68 10.59
N PRO A 326 11.87 8.35 10.09
CA PRO A 326 11.64 9.75 10.39
C PRO A 326 11.28 9.94 11.87
N ILE A 327 11.66 11.09 12.42
CA ILE A 327 11.33 11.44 13.81
C ILE A 327 10.10 12.33 13.82
N PHE A 328 9.15 12.06 14.72
CA PHE A 328 8.00 12.92 14.98
C PHE A 328 8.42 14.40 15.15
N PRO A 329 7.74 15.38 14.52
CA PRO A 329 6.44 15.29 13.85
C PRO A 329 6.53 15.12 12.32
N ALA A 330 7.56 14.48 11.79
CA ALA A 330 7.72 14.34 10.34
C ALA A 330 6.48 13.72 9.64
N PRO A 331 6.07 14.26 8.47
CA PRO A 331 4.93 13.77 7.69
C PRO A 331 5.27 12.50 6.90
N VAL A 332 4.26 11.66 6.63
CA VAL A 332 4.42 10.33 6.00
C VAL A 332 3.37 10.04 4.90
N GLY A 333 2.58 11.03 4.52
CA GLY A 333 1.43 10.88 3.62
C GLY A 333 1.75 10.45 2.18
N LEU A 334 3.01 10.59 1.75
CA LEU A 334 3.53 10.17 0.44
C LEU A 334 4.59 9.05 0.59
N ARG A 335 4.56 8.31 1.70
CA ARG A 335 5.47 7.19 1.98
C ARG A 335 5.57 6.15 0.87
N SER A 336 4.55 6.04 0.00
CA SER A 336 4.54 5.09 -1.12
C SER A 336 5.74 5.29 -2.04
N HIS A 337 6.23 6.52 -2.22
CA HIS A 337 7.43 6.81 -2.99
C HIS A 337 8.63 6.05 -2.41
N THR A 338 8.88 6.19 -1.10
CA THR A 338 9.96 5.49 -0.40
C THR A 338 9.75 3.97 -0.37
N VAL A 339 8.52 3.49 -0.18
CA VAL A 339 8.21 2.05 -0.18
C VAL A 339 8.52 1.40 -1.52
N ILE A 340 8.20 2.05 -2.64
CA ILE A 340 8.50 1.53 -3.97
C ILE A 340 10.02 1.51 -4.23
N ARG A 341 10.76 2.53 -3.78
CA ARG A 341 12.23 2.53 -3.86
C ARG A 341 12.83 1.41 -3.02
N LEU A 342 12.27 1.17 -1.83
CA LEU A 342 12.68 0.06 -0.98
C LEU A 342 12.45 -1.28 -1.68
N MET A 343 11.28 -1.49 -2.29
CA MET A 343 10.99 -2.69 -3.11
C MET A 343 11.97 -2.84 -4.28
N GLY A 344 12.28 -1.75 -4.98
CA GLY A 344 13.29 -1.72 -6.03
C GLY A 344 14.64 -2.20 -5.51
N CYS A 345 15.13 -1.66 -4.40
CA CYS A 345 16.39 -2.07 -3.79
C CYS A 345 16.43 -3.56 -3.44
N LEU A 346 15.34 -4.11 -2.89
CA LEU A 346 15.26 -5.55 -2.58
C LEU A 346 15.35 -6.40 -3.85
N GLY A 347 14.60 -6.03 -4.91
CA GLY A 347 14.68 -6.70 -6.21
C GLY A 347 16.08 -6.62 -6.82
N GLY A 348 16.74 -5.45 -6.72
CA GLY A 348 18.10 -5.22 -7.17
C GLY A 348 19.13 -6.10 -6.46
N ILE A 349 19.04 -6.22 -5.12
CA ILE A 349 19.92 -7.11 -4.34
C ILE A 349 19.71 -8.57 -4.72
N ILE A 350 18.46 -9.02 -4.78
CA ILE A 350 18.15 -10.41 -5.15
C ILE A 350 18.73 -10.71 -6.54
N ALA A 351 18.51 -9.83 -7.52
CA ALA A 351 19.06 -10.01 -8.86
C ALA A 351 20.58 -10.00 -8.92
N GLN A 352 21.25 -9.08 -8.21
CA GLN A 352 22.72 -9.07 -8.15
C GLN A 352 23.28 -10.37 -7.56
N SER A 353 22.57 -10.94 -6.60
CA SER A 353 23.05 -12.07 -5.83
C SER A 353 22.74 -13.43 -6.47
N ASN A 354 21.66 -13.55 -7.25
CA ASN A 354 21.25 -14.83 -7.85
C ASN A 354 21.31 -14.88 -9.40
N GLY A 355 22.07 -13.98 -10.02
CA GLY A 355 22.29 -13.96 -11.46
C GLY A 355 21.06 -13.48 -12.24
N GLY A 356 20.43 -12.40 -11.76
CA GLY A 356 19.32 -11.74 -12.44
C GLY A 356 17.94 -12.33 -12.18
N ARG A 357 17.78 -13.36 -11.34
CA ARG A 357 16.49 -14.03 -11.09
C ARG A 357 15.61 -13.24 -10.09
N ALA A 358 15.27 -12.02 -10.46
CA ALA A 358 14.30 -11.16 -9.78
C ALA A 358 13.56 -10.27 -10.81
N PRO A 359 12.35 -9.78 -10.49
CA PRO A 359 11.69 -8.79 -11.34
C PRO A 359 12.47 -7.47 -11.37
N ALA A 360 12.50 -6.82 -12.54
CA ALA A 360 13.02 -5.46 -12.72
C ALA A 360 12.20 -4.43 -11.94
N SER A 361 12.72 -3.21 -11.84
CA SER A 361 12.06 -2.14 -11.07
C SER A 361 10.73 -1.72 -11.73
N SER A 362 9.73 -1.43 -10.89
CA SER A 362 8.45 -0.84 -11.26
C SER A 362 8.36 0.58 -10.71
N PRO A 363 7.71 1.52 -11.41
CA PRO A 363 7.54 2.88 -10.94
C PRO A 363 6.44 2.93 -9.89
N VAL A 364 6.44 3.98 -9.09
CA VAL A 364 5.29 4.28 -8.23
C VAL A 364 4.04 4.50 -9.08
N TYR A 365 2.88 4.18 -8.53
CA TYR A 365 1.62 4.62 -9.11
C TYR A 365 1.49 6.14 -9.03
N VAL A 366 0.63 6.70 -9.89
CA VAL A 366 0.47 8.15 -10.01
C VAL A 366 -0.84 8.57 -9.39
N ILE A 367 -0.85 9.63 -8.59
CA ILE A 367 -2.09 10.22 -8.07
C ILE A 367 -2.19 11.66 -8.55
N TYR A 368 -3.39 12.06 -8.97
CA TYR A 368 -3.74 13.47 -9.10
C TYR A 368 -5.02 13.77 -8.34
N ASN A 369 -5.12 14.99 -7.82
CA ASN A 369 -6.28 15.44 -7.06
C ASN A 369 -6.81 16.74 -7.65
N LEU A 370 -8.13 16.86 -7.75
CA LEU A 370 -8.84 18.10 -8.10
C LEU A 370 -9.70 18.54 -6.93
N ARG A 371 -9.64 19.83 -6.60
CA ARG A 371 -10.34 20.38 -5.43
C ARG A 371 -10.98 21.71 -5.76
N THR A 372 -12.24 21.86 -5.40
CA THR A 372 -12.94 23.15 -5.47
C THR A 372 -14.04 23.24 -4.42
N ILE A 373 -14.60 24.43 -4.26
CA ILE A 373 -15.80 24.65 -3.45
C ILE A 373 -16.92 24.98 -4.44
N GLY A 374 -17.87 24.05 -4.58
CA GLY A 374 -19.02 24.21 -5.44
C GLY A 374 -20.07 25.17 -4.88
N GLY A 375 -21.19 25.28 -5.60
CA GLY A 375 -22.34 26.08 -5.16
C GLY A 375 -22.81 25.69 -3.76
N GLY A 376 -23.21 26.68 -2.97
CA GLY A 376 -23.67 26.46 -1.58
C GLY A 376 -22.55 26.11 -0.58
N GLY A 377 -21.28 26.23 -0.96
CA GLY A 377 -20.15 25.97 -0.07
C GLY A 377 -19.78 24.49 0.06
N LYS A 378 -20.33 23.62 -0.80
CA LYS A 378 -20.03 22.17 -0.80
C LYS A 378 -18.60 21.92 -1.30
N TYR A 379 -17.80 21.17 -0.54
CA TYR A 379 -16.50 20.69 -1.02
C TYR A 379 -16.70 19.69 -2.17
N LEU A 380 -16.00 19.93 -3.27
CA LEU A 380 -15.83 18.96 -4.35
C LEU A 380 -14.37 18.52 -4.32
N TYR A 381 -14.16 17.22 -4.11
CA TYR A 381 -12.85 16.60 -4.07
C TYR A 381 -12.87 15.37 -4.96
N PHE A 382 -11.88 15.29 -5.83
CA PHE A 382 -11.62 14.13 -6.66
C PHE A 382 -10.16 13.74 -6.51
N SER A 383 -9.92 12.45 -6.39
CA SER A 383 -8.59 11.84 -6.29
C SER A 383 -8.60 10.58 -7.09
N GLU A 384 -7.70 10.50 -8.05
CA GLU A 384 -7.57 9.30 -8.86
C GLU A 384 -6.15 8.79 -8.87
N GLY A 385 -6.06 7.48 -8.67
CA GLY A 385 -4.84 6.71 -8.71
C GLY A 385 -4.73 5.93 -10.02
N ILE A 386 -3.71 6.24 -10.81
CA ILE A 386 -3.44 5.69 -12.14
C ILE A 386 -2.27 4.71 -12.07
N GLY A 387 -2.46 3.55 -12.70
CA GLY A 387 -1.42 2.53 -12.78
C GLY A 387 -0.28 2.86 -13.72
N SER A 388 0.78 2.07 -13.59
CA SER A 388 2.03 2.25 -14.31
C SER A 388 2.53 0.92 -14.85
N GLY A 389 3.52 0.96 -15.74
CA GLY A 389 4.12 -0.25 -16.29
C GLY A 389 4.96 -1.00 -15.26
N GLN A 390 4.72 -2.30 -15.06
CA GLN A 390 5.47 -3.11 -14.09
C GLN A 390 6.80 -3.60 -14.67
N GLY A 391 7.81 -3.83 -13.84
CA GLY A 391 9.08 -4.39 -14.27
C GLY A 391 8.92 -5.79 -14.89
N ALA A 392 9.78 -6.09 -15.87
CA ALA A 392 9.88 -7.41 -16.48
C ALA A 392 10.30 -8.47 -15.45
N ARG A 393 9.92 -9.72 -15.69
CA ARG A 393 10.29 -10.88 -14.86
C ARG A 393 11.34 -11.70 -15.59
N PRO A 394 12.12 -12.53 -14.89
CA PRO A 394 13.10 -13.44 -15.52
C PRO A 394 12.48 -14.52 -16.41
N HIS A 395 11.15 -14.55 -16.53
CA HIS A 395 10.38 -15.54 -17.29
C HIS A 395 9.22 -14.93 -18.09
N ALA A 396 9.01 -13.61 -18.06
CA ALA A 396 7.89 -12.97 -18.76
C ALA A 396 8.05 -11.44 -18.86
N ASP A 397 7.44 -10.83 -19.88
CA ASP A 397 7.29 -9.38 -19.98
C ASP A 397 6.57 -8.78 -18.77
N GLY A 398 6.81 -7.51 -18.48
CA GLY A 398 6.12 -6.74 -17.45
C GLY A 398 4.66 -6.46 -17.82
N LEU A 399 3.81 -6.33 -16.80
CA LEU A 399 2.38 -6.03 -16.99
C LEU A 399 2.18 -4.53 -17.26
N ASN A 400 1.39 -4.20 -18.27
CA ASN A 400 1.09 -2.80 -18.62
C ASN A 400 0.05 -2.21 -17.65
N GLY A 401 0.22 -0.95 -17.25
CA GLY A 401 -0.82 -0.15 -16.60
C GLY A 401 -1.37 -0.67 -15.26
N ILE A 402 -0.58 -1.38 -14.47
CA ILE A 402 -1.01 -1.93 -13.16
C ILE A 402 -0.74 -0.90 -12.06
N TYR A 403 -1.71 -0.68 -11.18
CA TYR A 403 -1.59 0.26 -10.06
C TYR A 403 -0.55 -0.18 -9.03
N PHE A 404 -0.88 -1.19 -8.21
CA PHE A 404 0.08 -1.70 -7.23
C PHE A 404 -0.25 -3.12 -6.75
N ARG A 405 -1.46 -3.32 -6.21
CA ARG A 405 -1.95 -4.57 -5.60
C ARG A 405 -3.20 -5.04 -6.36
N ASP A 406 -4.07 -5.75 -5.64
CA ASP A 406 -5.44 -6.10 -6.02
C ASP A 406 -6.41 -4.90 -5.95
N GLN A 407 -5.90 -3.70 -6.25
CA GLN A 407 -6.66 -2.45 -6.28
C GLN A 407 -7.15 -2.19 -7.69
N ARG A 408 -8.35 -1.62 -7.80
CA ARG A 408 -9.02 -1.38 -9.08
C ARG A 408 -8.87 0.08 -9.53
N ASN A 409 -8.87 0.29 -10.85
CA ASN A 409 -9.07 1.62 -11.42
C ASN A 409 -10.53 2.03 -11.25
N TYR A 410 -10.79 3.34 -11.20
CA TYR A 410 -12.17 3.79 -11.27
C TYR A 410 -12.72 3.61 -12.70
N PRO A 411 -13.98 3.20 -12.85
CA PRO A 411 -14.68 3.28 -14.13
C PRO A 411 -14.79 4.73 -14.59
N VAL A 412 -14.68 4.97 -15.90
CA VAL A 412 -14.78 6.34 -16.46
C VAL A 412 -16.14 6.95 -16.16
N GLU A 413 -17.21 6.18 -16.28
CA GLU A 413 -18.58 6.63 -16.00
C GLU A 413 -18.77 7.03 -14.53
N PHE A 414 -18.04 6.38 -13.63
CA PHE A 414 -18.02 6.75 -12.22
C PHE A 414 -17.32 8.10 -12.02
N GLU A 415 -16.13 8.28 -12.58
CA GLU A 415 -15.36 9.52 -12.43
C GLU A 415 -16.09 10.75 -12.99
N GLU A 416 -16.70 10.62 -14.17
CA GLU A 416 -17.50 11.69 -14.80
C GLU A 416 -18.80 11.99 -14.05
N GLY A 417 -19.28 11.05 -13.24
CA GLY A 417 -20.43 11.22 -12.35
C GLY A 417 -20.09 11.91 -11.02
N GLU A 418 -18.88 11.69 -10.50
CA GLU A 418 -18.46 12.17 -9.18
C GLU A 418 -17.88 13.59 -9.19
N PHE A 419 -17.22 14.01 -10.28
CA PHE A 419 -16.59 15.32 -10.38
C PHE A 419 -16.84 15.96 -11.77
N PRO A 420 -16.89 17.31 -11.88
CA PRO A 420 -17.04 17.99 -13.18
C PRO A 420 -15.76 17.90 -14.01
N LEU A 421 -15.51 16.71 -14.54
CA LEU A 421 -14.43 16.37 -15.46
C LEU A 421 -14.95 15.44 -16.57
N ARG A 422 -14.17 15.31 -17.64
CA ARG A 422 -14.41 14.35 -18.72
C ARG A 422 -13.10 13.64 -19.08
N ILE A 423 -13.14 12.33 -19.23
CA ILE A 423 -11.97 11.56 -19.67
C ILE A 423 -11.96 11.55 -21.21
N GLU A 424 -11.02 12.30 -21.79
CA GLU A 424 -10.87 12.42 -23.25
C GLU A 424 -10.05 11.27 -23.84
N ARG A 425 -9.13 10.73 -23.03
CA ARG A 425 -8.28 9.61 -23.43
C ARG A 425 -7.91 8.77 -22.22
N TYR A 426 -7.97 7.46 -22.39
CA TYR A 426 -7.35 6.49 -21.50
C TYR A 426 -6.76 5.37 -22.36
N ALA A 427 -5.43 5.31 -22.46
CA ALA A 427 -4.74 4.37 -23.33
C ALA A 427 -3.43 3.88 -22.73
N ILE A 428 -2.92 2.75 -23.23
CA ILE A 428 -1.52 2.37 -23.01
C ILE A 428 -0.61 3.44 -23.63
N ARG A 429 0.50 3.76 -22.95
CA ARG A 429 1.54 4.66 -23.42
C ARG A 429 2.55 3.86 -24.26
N PRO A 430 2.50 3.94 -25.61
CA PRO A 430 3.40 3.15 -26.45
C PRO A 430 4.87 3.48 -26.14
N ASP A 431 5.74 2.50 -26.33
CA ASP A 431 7.20 2.60 -26.20
C ASP A 431 7.75 2.99 -24.81
N SER A 432 6.88 3.19 -23.82
CA SER A 432 7.29 3.57 -22.47
C SER A 432 7.95 2.44 -21.67
N ALA A 433 7.75 1.18 -22.09
CA ALA A 433 8.36 0.01 -21.45
C ALA A 433 9.88 -0.01 -21.61
N GLY A 434 10.60 -0.43 -20.56
CA GLY A 434 12.03 -0.67 -20.62
C GLY A 434 12.36 -1.85 -21.54
N PRO A 435 13.22 -1.66 -22.57
CA PRO A 435 13.64 -2.75 -23.44
C PRO A 435 14.38 -3.86 -22.67
N GLY A 436 14.19 -5.12 -23.08
CA GLY A 436 14.92 -6.28 -22.56
C GLY A 436 14.60 -7.53 -23.37
N TYR A 437 15.26 -8.65 -23.10
CA TYR A 437 14.80 -9.97 -23.61
C TYR A 437 13.32 -10.16 -23.27
N PHE A 438 12.98 -9.87 -22.01
CA PHE A 438 11.62 -9.54 -21.59
C PHE A 438 11.51 -8.04 -21.39
N ARG A 439 10.55 -7.38 -22.05
CA ARG A 439 10.35 -5.94 -21.89
C ARG A 439 9.60 -5.64 -20.61
N GLY A 440 9.78 -4.44 -20.08
CA GLY A 440 8.90 -3.91 -19.04
C GLY A 440 7.45 -3.77 -19.51
N GLY A 441 6.57 -3.44 -18.59
CA GLY A 441 5.22 -2.99 -18.88
C GLY A 441 5.25 -1.54 -19.35
N CYS A 442 4.35 -1.21 -20.26
CA CYS A 442 4.06 0.17 -20.66
C CYS A 442 3.23 0.88 -19.58
N GLY A 443 3.48 2.17 -19.42
CA GLY A 443 2.62 3.07 -18.65
C GLY A 443 1.30 3.38 -19.37
N ILE A 444 0.61 4.39 -18.88
CA ILE A 444 -0.72 4.84 -19.33
C ILE A 444 -0.63 6.31 -19.76
N ILE A 445 -1.40 6.67 -20.79
CA ILE A 445 -1.76 8.05 -21.12
C ILE A 445 -3.20 8.28 -20.67
N ARG A 446 -3.41 9.29 -19.83
CA ARG A 446 -4.73 9.75 -19.41
C ARG A 446 -4.89 11.23 -19.72
N GLU A 447 -5.94 11.62 -20.43
CA GLU A 447 -6.27 13.02 -20.69
C GLU A 447 -7.61 13.35 -20.05
N VAL A 448 -7.60 14.37 -19.20
CA VAL A 448 -8.74 14.76 -18.37
C VAL A 448 -9.08 16.20 -18.68
N ARG A 449 -10.24 16.42 -19.30
CA ARG A 449 -10.79 17.78 -19.44
C ARG A 449 -11.45 18.17 -18.14
N ILE A 450 -11.00 19.28 -17.57
CA ILE A 450 -11.55 19.84 -16.34
C ILE A 450 -12.69 20.79 -16.72
N MET A 451 -13.86 20.67 -16.10
CA MET A 451 -15.07 21.46 -16.45
C MET A 451 -15.45 22.50 -15.39
N VAL A 452 -14.54 22.76 -14.43
CA VAL A 452 -14.72 23.77 -13.39
C VAL A 452 -13.37 24.36 -12.99
N ASP A 453 -13.35 25.64 -12.60
CA ASP A 453 -12.18 26.23 -11.94
C ASP A 453 -11.90 25.50 -10.62
N CYS A 454 -10.69 24.98 -10.47
CA CYS A 454 -10.28 24.20 -9.31
C CYS A 454 -8.76 24.29 -9.09
N THR A 455 -8.28 23.59 -8.05
CA THR A 455 -6.85 23.37 -7.83
C THR A 455 -6.46 21.93 -8.07
N LEU A 456 -5.27 21.75 -8.66
CA LEU A 456 -4.63 20.48 -8.94
C LEU A 456 -3.50 20.20 -7.93
N SER A 457 -3.44 18.96 -7.46
CA SER A 457 -2.24 18.36 -6.86
C SER A 457 -1.78 17.16 -7.66
N THR A 458 -0.47 17.05 -7.85
CA THR A 458 0.20 15.96 -8.55
C THR A 458 1.07 15.16 -7.61
N ARG A 459 1.12 13.84 -7.83
CA ARG A 459 2.01 12.90 -7.15
C ARG A 459 2.50 11.84 -8.12
N MET A 460 3.78 11.91 -8.41
CA MET A 460 4.50 11.01 -9.27
C MET A 460 5.96 10.99 -8.81
N ASP A 461 6.58 9.83 -8.92
CA ASP A 461 8.02 9.61 -8.76
C ASP A 461 8.50 8.87 -10.03
N ASN A 462 9.76 8.45 -10.07
CA ASN A 462 10.36 7.80 -11.25
C ASN A 462 10.41 8.67 -12.52
N VAL A 463 10.48 9.98 -12.33
CA VAL A 463 10.70 11.00 -13.38
C VAL A 463 12.19 11.33 -13.50
N ARG A 464 12.84 11.66 -12.39
CA ARG A 464 14.29 11.96 -12.36
C ARG A 464 15.12 10.69 -12.39
N PHE A 465 14.70 9.67 -11.64
CA PHE A 465 15.32 8.34 -11.61
C PHE A 465 14.30 7.30 -12.07
N PRO A 466 14.15 7.09 -13.40
CA PRO A 466 13.24 6.09 -13.93
C PRO A 466 13.65 4.67 -13.51
N CYS A 467 12.72 3.73 -13.66
CA CYS A 467 12.95 2.34 -13.26
C CYS A 467 14.17 1.74 -13.95
N PHE A 468 15.04 1.08 -13.19
CA PHE A 468 16.17 0.35 -13.74
C PHE A 468 15.74 -1.03 -14.25
N GLY A 469 16.42 -1.50 -15.30
CA GLY A 469 16.33 -2.88 -15.76
C GLY A 469 17.28 -3.82 -15.03
N ILE A 470 17.16 -5.12 -15.28
CA ILE A 470 17.96 -6.18 -14.66
C ILE A 470 18.63 -7.03 -15.73
N ASP A 471 19.84 -7.51 -15.45
CA ASP A 471 20.59 -8.46 -16.28
C ASP A 471 20.77 -8.00 -17.75
N GLY A 472 21.11 -6.72 -17.95
CA GLY A 472 21.26 -6.12 -19.28
C GLY A 472 19.97 -5.48 -19.83
N GLY A 473 18.84 -5.64 -19.14
CA GLY A 473 17.62 -4.89 -19.41
C GLY A 473 17.78 -3.38 -19.19
N MET A 474 17.03 -2.60 -19.95
CA MET A 474 17.09 -1.14 -19.96
C MET A 474 15.97 -0.51 -19.14
N SER A 475 16.13 0.78 -18.82
CA SER A 475 15.13 1.56 -18.11
C SER A 475 13.89 1.84 -18.94
N GLY A 476 12.73 1.86 -18.28
CA GLY A 476 11.49 2.40 -18.83
C GLY A 476 11.52 3.93 -18.94
N TRP A 477 10.56 4.50 -19.65
CA TRP A 477 10.44 5.95 -19.77
C TRP A 477 9.95 6.58 -18.47
N PRO A 478 10.40 7.82 -18.16
CA PRO A 478 9.86 8.58 -17.04
C PRO A 478 8.40 8.96 -17.28
N GLY A 479 7.68 9.23 -16.19
CA GLY A 479 6.35 9.83 -16.24
C GLY A 479 6.40 11.36 -16.45
N ARG A 480 5.25 11.97 -16.78
CA ARG A 480 5.09 13.41 -16.99
C ARG A 480 3.65 13.86 -16.74
N PHE A 481 3.50 15.09 -16.24
CA PHE A 481 2.23 15.82 -16.27
C PHE A 481 2.37 17.02 -17.21
N THR A 482 1.38 17.21 -18.08
CA THR A 482 1.33 18.35 -19.00
C THR A 482 -0.07 18.95 -18.98
N LEU A 483 -0.17 20.25 -18.76
CA LEU A 483 -1.41 21.01 -18.89
C LEU A 483 -1.52 21.53 -20.33
N ASN A 484 -2.71 21.44 -20.93
CA ASN A 484 -3.04 21.92 -22.26
C ASN A 484 -2.07 21.43 -23.36
N PRO A 485 -1.84 20.11 -23.49
CA PRO A 485 -0.87 19.56 -24.44
C PRO A 485 -1.19 19.96 -25.89
N GLY A 486 -0.19 20.51 -26.60
CA GLY A 486 -0.27 20.98 -27.97
C GLY A 486 -0.95 22.34 -28.15
N ALA A 487 -1.38 22.99 -27.08
CA ALA A 487 -1.96 24.33 -27.12
C ALA A 487 -0.88 25.42 -26.96
N PRO A 488 -1.17 26.69 -27.33
CA PRO A 488 -0.23 27.80 -27.13
C PRO A 488 0.18 28.04 -25.67
N ASP A 489 -0.64 27.58 -24.73
CA ASP A 489 -0.47 27.67 -23.29
C ASP A 489 -0.12 26.32 -22.65
N GLU A 490 0.51 25.40 -23.40
CA GLU A 490 1.06 24.16 -22.85
C GLU A 490 2.03 24.47 -21.69
N ASP A 491 1.88 23.76 -20.56
CA ASP A 491 2.74 23.89 -19.40
C ASP A 491 3.14 22.53 -18.81
N ASP A 492 4.40 22.41 -18.39
CA ASP A 492 4.92 21.23 -17.72
C ASP A 492 4.73 21.33 -16.22
N ILE A 493 3.92 20.41 -15.70
CA ILE A 493 3.55 20.42 -14.30
C ILE A 493 4.54 19.59 -13.49
N PRO A 494 5.08 20.12 -12.37
CA PRO A 494 5.98 19.35 -11.52
C PRO A 494 5.32 18.06 -11.00
N PRO A 495 6.09 16.97 -10.83
CA PRO A 495 5.54 15.64 -10.54
C PRO A 495 4.96 15.51 -9.14
N ALA A 496 5.43 16.32 -8.18
CA ALA A 496 4.91 16.38 -6.82
C ALA A 496 4.62 17.84 -6.45
N SER A 497 3.34 18.25 -6.48
CA SER A 497 2.95 19.64 -6.24
C SER A 497 1.53 19.80 -5.72
N GLU A 498 1.23 20.97 -5.17
CA GLU A 498 -0.05 21.30 -4.56
C GLU A 498 -0.46 22.74 -4.88
N GLY A 499 -1.76 22.95 -5.11
CA GLY A 499 -2.36 24.27 -5.28
C GLY A 499 -2.19 24.86 -6.68
N ILE A 500 -1.94 24.05 -7.69
CA ILE A 500 -1.82 24.51 -9.07
C ILE A 500 -3.20 24.93 -9.55
N SER A 501 -3.35 26.18 -10.00
CA SER A 501 -4.64 26.66 -10.48
C SER A 501 -4.92 26.13 -11.88
N VAL A 502 -6.10 25.53 -12.07
CA VAL A 502 -6.56 25.00 -13.36
C VAL A 502 -7.95 25.56 -13.65
N LYS A 503 -8.21 25.84 -14.93
CA LYS A 503 -9.43 26.49 -15.40
C LYS A 503 -10.38 25.51 -16.06
N SER A 504 -11.67 25.84 -16.02
CA SER A 504 -12.64 25.14 -16.83
C SER A 504 -12.24 25.19 -18.31
N GLY A 505 -12.14 24.03 -18.94
CA GLY A 505 -11.73 23.85 -20.33
C GLY A 505 -10.33 23.25 -20.48
N ASP A 506 -9.47 23.40 -19.46
CA ASP A 506 -8.11 22.87 -19.48
C ASP A 506 -8.09 21.34 -19.62
N ILE A 507 -7.06 20.82 -20.27
CA ILE A 507 -6.80 19.39 -20.43
C ILE A 507 -5.53 19.04 -19.66
N LEU A 508 -5.66 18.20 -18.64
CA LEU A 508 -4.51 17.60 -17.97
C LEU A 508 -4.16 16.28 -18.66
N ARG A 509 -2.98 16.19 -19.27
CA ARG A 509 -2.38 14.92 -19.72
C ARG A 509 -1.47 14.37 -18.63
N ILE A 510 -1.68 13.09 -18.32
CA ILE A 510 -0.91 12.33 -17.36
C ILE A 510 -0.29 11.15 -18.11
N GLU A 511 1.02 11.10 -18.13
CA GLU A 511 1.79 10.01 -18.70
C GLU A 511 2.49 9.26 -17.57
N THR A 512 2.09 8.02 -17.30
CA THR A 512 2.73 7.23 -16.24
C THR A 512 4.01 6.56 -16.75
N GLY A 513 4.92 6.25 -15.83
CA GLY A 513 6.20 5.62 -16.15
C GLY A 513 6.05 4.17 -16.60
N GLY A 514 7.04 3.69 -17.36
CA GLY A 514 7.16 2.27 -17.71
C GLY A 514 8.10 1.52 -16.77
N GLY A 515 7.93 0.20 -16.69
CA GLY A 515 8.78 -0.68 -15.90
C GLY A 515 10.13 -0.95 -16.57
N GLY A 516 11.13 -1.36 -15.80
CA GLY A 516 12.42 -1.80 -16.33
C GLY A 516 12.32 -3.11 -17.12
N GLY A 517 13.19 -3.30 -18.11
CA GLY A 517 13.33 -4.55 -18.85
C GLY A 517 14.21 -5.58 -18.13
N TRP A 518 14.20 -6.81 -18.64
CA TRP A 518 15.03 -7.91 -18.14
C TRP A 518 15.77 -8.59 -19.29
N GLY A 519 17.08 -8.83 -19.15
CA GLY A 519 17.90 -9.45 -20.18
C GLY A 519 18.29 -8.49 -21.32
N ASP A 520 19.26 -8.88 -22.14
CA ASP A 520 19.72 -8.09 -23.30
C ASP A 520 18.59 -7.94 -24.36
N PRO A 521 18.13 -6.70 -24.67
CA PRO A 521 17.12 -6.44 -25.69
C PRO A 521 17.42 -7.04 -27.07
N PHE A 522 18.70 -7.13 -27.45
CA PHE A 522 19.11 -7.66 -28.75
C PHE A 522 18.95 -9.18 -28.86
N THR A 523 18.66 -9.86 -27.75
CA THR A 523 18.41 -11.30 -27.71
C THR A 523 16.92 -11.64 -27.69
N ARG A 524 16.03 -10.64 -27.58
CA ARG A 524 14.58 -10.84 -27.60
C ARG A 524 14.12 -11.52 -28.89
N ASN A 525 13.17 -12.44 -28.78
CA ASN A 525 12.58 -13.11 -29.94
C ASN A 525 11.96 -12.06 -30.89
N PRO A 526 12.38 -11.97 -32.16
CA PRO A 526 11.83 -11.01 -33.12
C PRO A 526 10.31 -11.10 -33.32
N GLU A 527 9.71 -12.29 -33.14
CA GLU A 527 8.25 -12.46 -33.22
C GLU A 527 7.52 -11.75 -32.07
N ASP A 528 8.09 -11.73 -30.87
CA ASP A 528 7.53 -10.98 -29.74
C ASP A 528 7.64 -9.47 -29.96
N VAL A 529 8.73 -9.00 -30.59
CA VAL A 529 8.89 -7.59 -31.00
C VAL A 529 7.83 -7.22 -32.05
N GLN A 530 7.60 -8.06 -33.05
CA GLN A 530 6.56 -7.83 -34.05
C GLN A 530 5.18 -7.75 -33.39
N ARG A 531 4.87 -8.66 -32.45
CA ARG A 531 3.62 -8.63 -31.68
C ARG A 531 3.45 -7.31 -30.92
N ASP A 532 4.51 -6.84 -30.25
CA ASP A 532 4.47 -5.59 -29.50
C ASP A 532 4.12 -4.40 -30.40
N VAL A 533 4.70 -4.33 -31.61
CA VAL A 533 4.41 -3.26 -32.60
C VAL A 533 2.99 -3.36 -33.17
N LEU A 534 2.47 -4.56 -33.36
CA LEU A 534 1.11 -4.75 -33.89
C LEU A 534 0.02 -4.42 -32.86
N ILE A 535 0.29 -4.63 -31.56
CA ILE A 535 -0.66 -4.34 -30.48
C ILE A 535 -0.54 -2.89 -30.00
N SER A 536 0.60 -2.22 -30.24
CA SER A 536 0.78 -0.81 -29.88
C SER A 536 0.09 0.18 -30.83
N ASP A 537 -0.67 -0.29 -31.82
CA ASP A 537 -1.53 0.55 -32.65
C ASP A 537 -2.62 1.21 -31.76
N PRO A 538 -2.65 2.55 -31.63
CA PRO A 538 -3.48 3.27 -30.66
C PRO A 538 -4.99 3.08 -30.80
N PHE A 539 -5.48 2.37 -31.83
CA PHE A 539 -6.91 2.12 -32.07
C PHE A 539 -7.48 0.85 -31.38
N ILE A 540 -6.67 0.03 -30.70
CA ILE A 540 -7.11 -1.30 -30.24
C ILE A 540 -7.86 -1.29 -28.88
N TYR A 541 -7.91 -0.17 -28.15
CA TYR A 541 -8.51 -0.13 -26.80
C TYR A 541 -9.65 0.88 -26.61
N MET A 542 -10.54 1.01 -27.61
CA MET A 542 -11.90 1.51 -27.37
C MET A 542 -12.90 0.41 -27.72
N ILE A 543 -13.39 -0.29 -26.70
CA ILE A 543 -14.70 -0.96 -26.75
C ILE A 543 -15.42 -0.64 -25.44
#